data_AF-A0A9X6AFH9-F1
#
_entry.id   AF-A0A9X6AFH9-F1
#
_cell.length_a   1.000
_cell.length_b   1.000
_cell.length_c   1.000
_cell.angle_alpha   90.00
_cell.angle_beta   90.00
_cell.angle_gamma   90.00
#
_symmetry.space_group_name_H-M   'P 1'
#
loop_
_entity.id
_entity.type
_entity.pdbx_description
1 polymer ?
#
loop_
_entity_poly.entity_id
_entity_poly.type
_entity_poly.pdbx_seq_one_letter_code
_entity_poly.pdbx_strand_id
1 'polypeptide(L)'
;IVQSVEVPDRDGVRADVVLGFSDLDGYLTHTGPYFGALVGRYANRIAGGRFLLDGLTYHLAQNNPPNSLHGGERGFDKRVWDAEPVDHGLRLTRVSPHGEEGFPGRLEVSATYTLDEAGALGIAYEAVTDAPTVVNLTNHTYWNLAGTGNAGGHELRLDASRLTPVDADLIPTGALDAVDGTRFDFRSARKVGAGYDHNLVLDKGLTQTAVEGGELHDP
;
A
#
# COMPACT_ATOMS: atom_id res chain seq x y z
N ILE A 1 0.42 2.29 11.57
CA ILE A 1 1.12 1.04 11.22
C ILE A 1 0.23 -0.09 11.71
N VAL A 2 -0.11 -1.06 10.87
CA VAL A 2 -0.72 -2.32 11.28
C VAL A 2 0.41 -3.18 11.84
N GLN A 3 0.50 -3.30 13.15
CA GLN A 3 1.62 -3.97 13.82
C GLN A 3 1.48 -5.49 13.80
N SER A 4 0.26 -5.98 14.03
CA SER A 4 -0.08 -7.40 14.07
C SER A 4 -1.51 -7.63 13.58
N VAL A 5 -1.77 -8.82 13.07
CA VAL A 5 -3.11 -9.30 12.69
C VAL A 5 -3.17 -10.77 13.09
N GLU A 6 -3.92 -11.08 14.14
CA GLU A 6 -4.05 -12.46 14.63
C GLU A 6 -5.31 -13.13 14.05
N VAL A 7 -5.10 -14.18 13.25
CA VAL A 7 -6.17 -14.93 12.58
C VAL A 7 -6.12 -16.39 13.03
N PRO A 8 -7.26 -17.03 13.36
CA PRO A 8 -7.31 -18.47 13.62
C PRO A 8 -7.19 -19.26 12.31
N ASP A 9 -6.46 -20.37 12.35
CA ASP A 9 -6.47 -21.37 11.29
C ASP A 9 -7.72 -22.27 11.34
N ARG A 10 -7.74 -23.32 10.50
CA ARG A 10 -8.85 -24.28 10.41
C ARG A 10 -9.09 -25.09 11.70
N ASP A 11 -8.07 -25.19 12.56
CA ASP A 11 -8.13 -25.88 13.86
C ASP A 11 -8.35 -24.89 15.02
N GLY A 12 -8.52 -23.59 14.72
CA GLY A 12 -8.74 -22.53 15.69
C GLY A 12 -7.48 -22.00 16.36
N VAL A 13 -6.29 -22.41 15.89
CA VAL A 13 -5.00 -21.92 16.40
C VAL A 13 -4.72 -20.55 15.81
N ARG A 14 -4.51 -19.54 16.66
CA ARG A 14 -4.22 -18.17 16.23
C ARG A 14 -2.73 -17.99 15.93
N ALA A 15 -2.45 -17.29 14.85
CA ALA A 15 -1.11 -16.81 14.53
C ALA A 15 -1.16 -15.35 14.05
N ASP A 16 -0.09 -14.60 14.29
CA ASP A 16 0.11 -13.29 13.66
C ASP A 16 0.52 -13.50 12.19
N VAL A 17 -0.31 -13.03 11.27
CA VAL A 17 -0.15 -13.29 9.83
C VAL A 17 0.45 -12.11 9.06
N VAL A 18 0.99 -11.12 9.76
CA VAL A 18 1.68 -9.98 9.14
C VAL A 18 3.11 -9.83 9.63
N LEU A 19 3.96 -9.26 8.77
CA LEU A 19 5.35 -8.98 9.13
C LEU A 19 5.45 -7.61 9.80
N GLY A 20 6.25 -7.53 10.86
CA GLY A 20 6.49 -6.30 11.59
C GLY A 20 7.56 -6.46 12.67
N PHE A 21 7.63 -5.47 13.55
CA PHE A 21 8.49 -5.49 14.73
C PHE A 21 7.68 -5.49 16.02
N SER A 22 8.21 -6.10 17.06
CA SER A 22 7.60 -6.15 18.39
C SER A 22 7.60 -4.80 19.12
N ASP A 23 8.50 -3.90 18.75
CA ASP A 23 8.67 -2.60 19.40
C ASP A 23 8.85 -1.45 18.39
N LEU A 24 8.76 -0.23 18.90
CA LEU A 24 8.91 0.99 18.12
C LEU A 24 10.32 1.13 17.53
N ASP A 25 11.35 0.72 18.26
CA ASP A 25 12.74 0.87 17.83
C ASP A 25 13.01 0.08 16.55
N GLY A 26 12.42 -1.10 16.38
CA GLY A 26 12.45 -1.85 15.13
C GLY A 26 11.94 -1.02 13.95
N TYR A 27 10.79 -0.36 14.09
CA TYR A 27 10.23 0.51 13.04
C TYR A 27 11.07 1.77 12.79
N LEU A 28 11.69 2.35 13.82
CA LEU A 28 12.54 3.54 13.68
C LEU A 28 13.86 3.23 12.98
N THR A 29 14.41 2.04 13.20
CA THR A 29 15.72 1.64 12.69
C THR A 29 15.65 0.96 11.31
N HIS A 30 14.57 0.23 11.02
CA HIS A 30 14.39 -0.53 9.79
C HIS A 30 13.22 0.01 8.98
N THR A 31 13.36 1.25 8.50
CA THR A 31 12.29 1.95 7.78
C THR A 31 12.09 1.51 6.33
N GLY A 32 13.12 0.90 5.71
CA GLY A 32 13.12 0.53 4.29
C GLY A 32 12.00 -0.42 3.83
N PRO A 33 11.57 -1.42 4.63
CA PRO A 33 10.47 -2.32 4.26
C PRO A 33 9.07 -1.73 4.39
N TYR A 34 8.87 -0.57 5.04
CA TYR A 34 7.54 0.02 5.25
C TYR A 34 6.50 -0.90 5.92
N PHE A 35 6.93 -1.86 6.77
CA PHE A 35 6.03 -2.86 7.36
C PHE A 35 4.76 -2.24 7.97
N GLY A 36 3.59 -2.64 7.44
CA GLY A 36 2.28 -2.25 7.94
C GLY A 36 1.94 -0.75 7.80
N ALA A 37 2.77 0.02 7.11
CA ALA A 37 2.70 1.48 7.14
C ALA A 37 1.54 2.05 6.33
N LEU A 38 0.99 3.17 6.79
CA LEU A 38 0.19 4.06 5.94
C LEU A 38 1.17 4.87 5.09
N VAL A 39 1.13 4.66 3.78
CA VAL A 39 2.04 5.31 2.83
C VAL A 39 1.36 6.47 2.13
N GLY A 40 2.10 7.58 2.01
CA GLY A 40 1.68 8.80 1.34
C GLY A 40 2.74 9.91 1.45
N ARG A 41 2.59 11.05 0.78
CA ARG A 41 1.39 11.52 0.04
C ARG A 41 1.11 10.76 -1.27
N TYR A 42 2.13 10.17 -1.86
CA TYR A 42 2.03 9.38 -3.09
C TYR A 42 2.73 8.03 -2.93
N ALA A 43 1.97 6.94 -2.96
CA ALA A 43 2.47 5.58 -2.91
C ALA A 43 3.14 5.18 -4.24
N ASN A 44 4.15 4.31 -4.13
CA ASN A 44 5.03 3.88 -5.22
C ASN A 44 5.90 5.03 -5.77
N ARG A 45 6.36 4.93 -7.01
CA ARG A 45 7.43 5.75 -7.57
C ARG A 45 6.92 6.94 -8.38
N ILE A 46 7.65 8.05 -8.32
CA ILE A 46 7.54 9.18 -9.24
C ILE A 46 8.87 9.33 -9.98
N ALA A 47 8.81 9.18 -11.31
CA ALA A 47 9.97 9.14 -12.19
C ALA A 47 10.82 10.40 -12.09
N GLY A 48 12.13 10.23 -11.90
CA GLY A 48 13.08 11.33 -11.75
C GLY A 48 12.86 12.21 -10.51
N GLY A 49 11.96 11.82 -9.60
CA GLY A 49 11.59 12.62 -8.43
C GLY A 49 10.97 13.97 -8.80
N ARG A 50 10.19 14.04 -9.88
CA ARG A 50 9.50 15.28 -10.28
C ARG A 50 8.21 15.01 -11.04
N PHE A 51 7.29 15.95 -11.00
CA PHE A 51 6.07 15.92 -11.82
C PHE A 51 5.64 17.32 -12.22
N LEU A 52 4.83 17.40 -13.29
CA LEU A 52 4.21 18.63 -13.75
C LEU A 52 2.77 18.70 -13.23
N LEU A 53 2.38 19.84 -12.66
CA LEU A 53 1.01 20.11 -12.26
C LEU A 53 0.69 21.58 -12.59
N ASP A 54 -0.37 21.81 -13.36
CA ASP A 54 -0.81 23.14 -13.81
C ASP A 54 0.31 24.02 -14.39
N GLY A 55 1.22 23.40 -15.16
CA GLY A 55 2.33 24.07 -15.81
C GLY A 55 3.56 24.34 -14.91
N LEU A 56 3.51 23.96 -13.64
CA LEU A 56 4.62 24.07 -12.70
C LEU A 56 5.28 22.71 -12.45
N THR A 57 6.61 22.70 -12.49
CA THR A 57 7.40 21.50 -12.17
C THR A 57 7.70 21.46 -10.68
N TYR A 58 7.25 20.39 -10.03
CA TYR A 58 7.54 20.11 -8.61
C TYR A 58 8.66 19.09 -8.52
N HIS A 59 9.60 19.33 -7.60
CA HIS A 59 10.74 18.46 -7.32
C HIS A 59 10.55 17.81 -5.95
N LEU A 60 10.81 16.50 -5.90
CA LEU A 60 10.69 15.64 -4.72
C LEU A 60 12.07 15.09 -4.36
N ALA A 61 12.21 14.59 -3.15
CA ALA A 61 13.39 13.84 -2.76
C ALA A 61 13.53 12.58 -3.63
N GLN A 62 14.73 12.35 -4.18
CA GLN A 62 15.07 11.12 -4.90
C GLN A 62 15.53 10.04 -3.91
N ASN A 63 14.67 9.69 -2.96
CA ASN A 63 14.96 8.72 -1.90
C ASN A 63 15.03 7.26 -2.41
N ASN A 64 14.69 7.01 -3.68
CA ASN A 64 15.00 5.78 -4.39
C ASN A 64 15.64 6.14 -5.74
N PRO A 65 16.90 6.59 -5.77
CA PRO A 65 17.51 7.20 -6.95
C PRO A 65 17.39 6.31 -8.21
N PRO A 66 17.03 6.89 -9.37
CA PRO A 66 16.84 8.32 -9.64
C PRO A 66 15.42 8.85 -9.31
N ASN A 67 14.59 8.05 -8.65
CA ASN A 67 13.16 8.30 -8.46
C ASN A 67 12.82 8.74 -7.03
N SER A 68 11.63 9.31 -6.86
CA SER A 68 11.01 9.45 -5.52
C SER A 68 10.12 8.25 -5.25
N LEU A 69 10.11 7.75 -4.01
CA LEU A 69 9.38 6.56 -3.59
C LEU A 69 8.59 6.85 -2.32
N HIS A 70 7.33 6.40 -2.28
CA HIS A 70 6.51 6.33 -1.06
C HIS A 70 6.39 7.65 -0.29
N GLY A 71 6.32 8.77 -1.02
CA GLY A 71 6.12 10.09 -0.45
C GLY A 71 7.38 10.77 0.09
N GLY A 72 8.58 10.22 -0.13
CA GLY A 72 9.85 10.90 0.15
C GLY A 72 10.60 10.37 1.37
N GLU A 73 11.55 11.15 1.88
CA GLU A 73 12.44 10.73 2.98
C GLU A 73 11.66 10.54 4.28
N ARG A 74 10.75 11.47 4.58
CA ARG A 74 9.87 11.42 5.74
C ARG A 74 8.40 11.48 5.31
N GLY A 75 8.04 10.50 4.47
CA GLY A 75 6.67 10.19 4.08
C GLY A 75 5.75 9.88 5.28
N PHE A 76 4.48 9.62 4.99
CA PHE A 76 3.43 9.45 6.00
C PHE A 76 3.66 8.29 6.97
N ASP A 77 4.45 7.31 6.55
CA ASP A 77 4.88 6.15 7.33
C ASP A 77 5.76 6.54 8.52
N LYS A 78 6.45 7.69 8.45
CA LYS A 78 7.39 8.20 9.47
C LYS A 78 6.83 9.41 10.23
N ARG A 79 5.50 9.57 10.22
CA ARG A 79 4.80 10.65 10.93
C ARG A 79 3.94 10.07 12.02
N VAL A 80 3.84 10.80 13.13
CA VAL A 80 2.85 10.53 14.17
C VAL A 80 1.52 11.13 13.72
N TRP A 81 0.45 10.38 13.93
CA TRP A 81 -0.92 10.75 13.58
C TRP A 81 -1.71 10.98 14.85
N ASP A 82 -2.60 11.97 14.83
CA ASP A 82 -3.63 12.08 15.87
C ASP A 82 -4.59 10.90 15.72
N ALA A 83 -5.06 10.34 16.83
CA ALA A 83 -5.90 9.16 16.84
C ALA A 83 -7.12 9.37 17.74
N GLU A 84 -8.29 9.03 17.22
CA GLU A 84 -9.54 9.01 17.97
C GLU A 84 -10.26 7.67 17.78
N PRO A 85 -10.93 7.14 18.82
CA PRO A 85 -11.71 5.92 18.68
C PRO A 85 -12.95 6.17 17.81
N VAL A 86 -13.34 5.17 17.03
CA VAL A 86 -14.63 5.10 16.36
C VAL A 86 -15.30 3.77 16.71
N ASP A 87 -16.54 3.58 16.28
CA ASP A 87 -17.21 2.30 16.46
C ASP A 87 -16.42 1.17 15.80
N HIS A 88 -16.12 0.12 16.57
CA HIS A 88 -15.30 -1.02 16.15
C HIS A 88 -13.94 -0.66 15.50
N GLY A 89 -13.31 0.45 15.91
CA GLY A 89 -12.09 0.89 15.23
C GLY A 89 -11.43 2.16 15.77
N LEU A 90 -10.59 2.76 14.93
CA LEU A 90 -9.97 4.07 15.17
C LEU A 90 -9.90 4.88 13.88
N ARG A 91 -9.89 6.20 14.03
CA ARG A 91 -9.60 7.15 12.96
C ARG A 91 -8.28 7.86 13.24
N LEU A 92 -7.38 7.80 12.27
CA LEU A 92 -6.15 8.57 12.26
C LEU A 92 -6.37 9.85 11.47
N THR A 93 -5.88 10.99 11.96
CA THR A 93 -5.91 12.26 11.24
C THR A 93 -4.55 12.95 11.25
N ARG A 94 -4.25 13.66 10.16
CA ARG A 94 -3.05 14.48 10.06
C ARG A 94 -3.22 15.57 9.01
N VAL A 95 -2.56 16.70 9.23
CA VAL A 95 -2.36 17.74 8.22
C VAL A 95 -0.94 17.64 7.66
N SER A 96 -0.84 17.42 6.35
CA SER A 96 0.40 17.57 5.59
C SER A 96 0.45 18.99 5.02
N PRO A 97 1.32 19.90 5.50
CA PRO A 97 1.33 21.29 5.03
C PRO A 97 1.75 21.40 3.57
N HIS A 98 1.48 22.56 2.95
CA HIS A 98 2.01 22.90 1.65
C HIS A 98 3.55 22.78 1.64
N GLY A 99 4.10 22.11 0.62
CA GLY A 99 5.53 21.91 0.44
C GLY A 99 6.13 20.74 1.22
N GLU A 100 5.35 20.00 2.02
CA GLU A 100 5.85 18.81 2.69
C GLU A 100 6.35 17.77 1.67
N GLU A 101 7.61 17.35 1.82
CA GLU A 101 8.33 16.45 0.88
C GLU A 101 8.33 16.95 -0.58
N GLY A 102 8.06 18.25 -0.81
CA GLY A 102 8.02 18.88 -2.12
C GLY A 102 6.63 18.92 -2.79
N PHE A 103 5.59 18.36 -2.15
CA PHE A 103 4.23 18.36 -2.72
C PHE A 103 3.48 19.69 -2.46
N PRO A 104 2.81 20.28 -3.47
CA PRO A 104 2.01 21.49 -3.27
C PRO A 104 0.71 21.21 -2.53
N GLY A 105 0.10 22.26 -1.98
CA GLY A 105 -1.20 22.20 -1.29
C GLY A 105 -1.10 21.61 0.11
N ARG A 106 -1.81 22.22 1.05
CA ARG A 106 -2.08 21.61 2.35
C ARG A 106 -3.05 20.45 2.11
N LEU A 107 -2.79 19.31 2.74
CA LEU A 107 -3.62 18.12 2.63
C LEU A 107 -4.02 17.67 4.04
N GLU A 108 -5.30 17.79 4.35
CA GLU A 108 -5.92 17.09 5.47
C GLU A 108 -6.15 15.66 5.05
N VAL A 109 -5.68 14.70 5.84
CA VAL A 109 -5.83 13.28 5.55
C VAL A 109 -6.42 12.61 6.77
N SER A 110 -7.36 11.70 6.54
CA SER A 110 -7.79 10.75 7.54
C SER A 110 -7.74 9.32 7.01
N ALA A 111 -7.43 8.39 7.91
CA ALA A 111 -7.47 6.96 7.66
C ALA A 111 -8.24 6.26 8.78
N THR A 112 -9.38 5.67 8.45
CA THR A 112 -10.25 4.98 9.40
C THR A 112 -10.03 3.48 9.27
N TYR A 113 -9.63 2.85 10.37
CA TYR A 113 -9.43 1.41 10.48
C TYR A 113 -10.58 0.84 11.32
N THR A 114 -11.29 -0.15 10.79
CA THR A 114 -12.44 -0.80 11.43
C THR A 114 -12.30 -2.31 11.33
N LEU A 115 -12.71 -3.04 12.37
CA LEU A 115 -12.77 -4.49 12.38
C LEU A 115 -14.19 -4.93 12.69
N ASP A 116 -14.88 -5.51 11.71
CA ASP A 116 -16.26 -5.98 11.91
C ASP A 116 -16.33 -7.34 12.63
N GLU A 117 -17.55 -7.75 13.00
CA GLU A 117 -17.80 -9.02 13.68
C GLU A 117 -17.50 -10.25 12.81
N ALA A 118 -17.43 -10.09 11.48
CA ALA A 118 -17.03 -11.16 10.56
C ALA A 118 -15.50 -11.28 10.44
N GLY A 119 -14.74 -10.39 11.08
CA GLY A 119 -13.28 -10.37 11.05
C GLY A 119 -12.70 -9.62 9.86
N ALA A 120 -13.50 -8.80 9.15
CA ALA A 120 -13.00 -8.00 8.04
C ALA A 120 -12.33 -6.71 8.55
N LEU A 121 -11.04 -6.57 8.26
CA LEU A 121 -10.31 -5.31 8.47
C LEU A 121 -10.60 -4.34 7.32
N GLY A 122 -11.41 -3.32 7.59
CA GLY A 122 -11.66 -2.20 6.69
C GLY A 122 -10.65 -1.07 6.90
N ILE A 123 -10.15 -0.50 5.80
CA ILE A 123 -9.32 0.71 5.80
C ILE A 123 -9.90 1.70 4.79
N ALA A 124 -10.38 2.85 5.28
CA ALA A 124 -10.92 3.92 4.45
C ALA A 124 -10.01 5.16 4.52
N TYR A 125 -9.70 5.74 3.37
CA TYR A 125 -8.90 6.96 3.27
C TYR A 125 -9.74 8.13 2.77
N GLU A 126 -9.60 9.26 3.43
CA GLU A 126 -10.18 10.52 2.99
C GLU A 126 -9.10 11.59 2.96
N ALA A 127 -9.11 12.44 1.94
CA ALA A 127 -8.18 13.55 1.86
C ALA A 127 -8.85 14.79 1.26
N VAL A 128 -8.59 15.95 1.86
CA VAL A 128 -9.10 17.25 1.41
C VAL A 128 -7.92 18.20 1.29
N THR A 129 -7.86 18.96 0.20
CA THR A 129 -6.77 19.90 -0.06
C THR A 129 -7.26 21.31 -0.36
N ASP A 130 -6.43 22.30 -0.07
CA ASP A 130 -6.70 23.72 -0.34
C ASP A 130 -6.12 24.21 -1.68
N ALA A 131 -5.35 23.37 -2.38
CA ALA A 131 -4.80 23.65 -3.70
C ALA A 131 -4.58 22.35 -4.48
N PRO A 132 -4.51 22.38 -5.83
CA PRO A 132 -4.20 21.19 -6.62
C PRO A 132 -2.94 20.47 -6.13
N THR A 133 -3.05 19.16 -5.97
CA THR A 133 -1.95 18.26 -5.56
C THR A 133 -2.19 16.84 -6.09
N VAL A 134 -1.20 15.97 -5.96
CA VAL A 134 -1.33 14.54 -6.26
C VAL A 134 -1.45 13.75 -4.96
N VAL A 135 -2.34 12.78 -4.92
CA VAL A 135 -2.59 11.92 -3.75
C VAL A 135 -2.77 10.48 -4.21
N ASN A 136 -2.02 9.57 -3.59
CA ASN A 136 -2.17 8.13 -3.75
C ASN A 136 -1.79 7.46 -2.43
N LEU A 137 -2.78 6.94 -1.71
CA LEU A 137 -2.61 6.40 -0.36
C LEU A 137 -2.78 4.88 -0.37
N THR A 138 -2.01 4.18 0.45
CA THR A 138 -2.15 2.73 0.63
C THR A 138 -1.69 2.30 2.01
N ASN A 139 -1.94 1.03 2.35
CA ASN A 139 -1.35 0.35 3.48
C ASN A 139 -0.32 -0.67 2.97
N HIS A 140 0.87 -0.69 3.57
CA HIS A 140 2.00 -1.50 3.14
C HIS A 140 2.19 -2.75 4.03
N THR A 141 1.10 -3.39 4.43
CA THR A 141 1.13 -4.65 5.18
C THR A 141 1.67 -5.79 4.31
N TYR A 142 2.61 -6.55 4.86
CA TYR A 142 3.12 -7.77 4.26
C TYR A 142 2.45 -8.96 4.93
N TRP A 143 1.82 -9.80 4.15
CA TRP A 143 1.01 -10.92 4.64
C TRP A 143 1.77 -12.24 4.50
N ASN A 144 1.74 -13.04 5.56
CA ASN A 144 2.09 -14.45 5.54
C ASN A 144 1.06 -15.21 6.38
N LEU A 145 0.05 -15.76 5.71
CA LEU A 145 -1.06 -16.48 6.34
C LEU A 145 -0.63 -17.73 7.14
N ALA A 146 0.56 -18.28 6.91
CA ALA A 146 1.11 -19.37 7.73
C ALA A 146 1.69 -18.88 9.07
N GLY A 147 1.74 -17.56 9.28
CA GLY A 147 2.31 -16.89 10.45
C GLY A 147 3.84 -16.94 10.56
N THR A 148 4.51 -17.76 9.74
CA THR A 148 5.97 -17.89 9.74
C THR A 148 6.50 -18.42 8.40
N GLY A 149 7.80 -18.37 8.20
CA GLY A 149 8.45 -18.93 7.02
C GLY A 149 8.20 -18.13 5.74
N ASN A 150 7.94 -18.83 4.64
CA ASN A 150 7.91 -18.27 3.28
C ASN A 150 6.49 -18.31 2.69
N ALA A 151 5.97 -17.15 2.27
CA ALA A 151 4.64 -16.99 1.68
C ALA A 151 4.54 -17.39 0.19
N GLY A 152 5.63 -17.81 -0.45
CA GLY A 152 5.64 -18.20 -1.86
C GLY A 152 4.84 -19.47 -2.17
N GLY A 153 4.49 -20.24 -1.14
CA GLY A 153 3.61 -21.41 -1.22
C GLY A 153 2.12 -21.07 -1.33
N HIS A 154 1.74 -19.85 -0.94
CA HIS A 154 0.34 -19.39 -0.90
C HIS A 154 -0.25 -19.36 -2.30
N GLU A 155 -1.56 -19.59 -2.37
CA GLU A 155 -2.32 -19.53 -3.61
C GLU A 155 -2.98 -18.15 -3.74
N LEU A 156 -2.75 -17.49 -4.87
CA LEU A 156 -3.27 -16.16 -5.17
C LEU A 156 -4.18 -16.23 -6.39
N ARG A 157 -5.36 -15.61 -6.26
CA ARG A 157 -6.25 -15.24 -7.36
C ARG A 157 -6.39 -13.72 -7.38
N LEU A 158 -6.35 -13.11 -8.56
CA LEU A 158 -6.55 -11.67 -8.76
C LEU A 158 -7.47 -11.44 -9.95
N ASP A 159 -8.43 -10.54 -9.79
CA ASP A 159 -9.32 -10.11 -10.87
C ASP A 159 -8.65 -9.00 -11.69
N ALA A 160 -7.55 -9.36 -12.34
CA ALA A 160 -6.71 -8.46 -13.13
C ALA A 160 -6.28 -9.12 -14.44
N SER A 161 -6.76 -8.58 -15.56
CA SER A 161 -6.42 -9.03 -16.92
C SER A 161 -5.18 -8.35 -17.51
N ARG A 162 -4.67 -7.31 -16.84
CA ARG A 162 -3.53 -6.50 -17.31
C ARG A 162 -2.56 -6.17 -16.17
N LEU A 163 -1.31 -5.86 -16.53
CA LEU A 163 -0.30 -5.30 -15.64
C LEU A 163 0.29 -4.01 -16.21
N THR A 164 0.98 -3.24 -15.37
CA THR A 164 1.86 -2.16 -15.83
C THR A 164 3.30 -2.69 -15.88
N PRO A 165 3.84 -3.02 -17.07
CA PRO A 165 5.25 -3.39 -17.19
C PRO A 165 6.13 -2.22 -16.77
N VAL A 166 7.29 -2.54 -16.21
CA VAL A 166 8.23 -1.56 -15.65
C VAL A 166 9.59 -1.64 -16.32
N ASP A 167 10.32 -0.54 -16.31
CA ASP A 167 11.72 -0.50 -16.73
C ASP A 167 12.68 -0.98 -15.62
N ALA A 168 13.99 -0.84 -15.85
CA ALA A 168 15.02 -1.28 -14.92
C ALA A 168 14.99 -0.52 -13.57
N ASP A 169 14.41 0.69 -13.54
CA ASP A 169 14.26 1.52 -12.34
C ASP A 169 12.88 1.35 -11.69
N LEU A 170 12.12 0.33 -12.14
CA LEU A 170 10.78 -0.02 -11.69
C LEU A 170 9.75 1.09 -11.96
N ILE A 171 9.97 1.90 -13.00
CA ILE A 171 9.02 2.90 -13.48
C ILE A 171 8.09 2.27 -14.52
N PRO A 172 6.77 2.42 -14.39
CA PRO A 172 5.83 1.97 -15.42
C PRO A 172 6.14 2.62 -16.77
N THR A 173 6.19 1.81 -17.83
CA THR A 173 6.47 2.30 -19.20
C THR A 173 5.30 3.11 -19.78
N GLY A 174 4.14 3.09 -19.13
CA GLY A 174 2.88 3.64 -19.60
C GLY A 174 2.02 2.64 -20.39
N ALA A 175 2.55 1.45 -20.71
CA ALA A 175 1.78 0.37 -21.33
C ALA A 175 0.88 -0.35 -20.31
N LEU A 176 -0.14 -1.03 -20.82
CA LEU A 176 -1.00 -1.94 -20.08
C LEU A 176 -1.00 -3.30 -20.78
N ASP A 177 -0.09 -4.18 -20.36
CA ASP A 177 0.13 -5.47 -21.02
C ASP A 177 -0.84 -6.52 -20.49
N ALA A 178 -1.33 -7.40 -21.37
CA ALA A 178 -2.17 -8.52 -20.97
C ALA A 178 -1.38 -9.53 -20.13
N VAL A 179 -2.02 -10.11 -19.11
CA VAL A 179 -1.39 -11.15 -18.29
C VAL A 179 -1.43 -12.53 -18.94
N ASP A 180 -2.28 -12.74 -19.95
CA ASP A 180 -2.53 -14.03 -20.60
C ASP A 180 -1.24 -14.70 -21.09
N GLY A 181 -1.04 -15.97 -20.70
CA GLY A 181 0.16 -16.72 -21.06
C GLY A 181 1.45 -16.27 -20.35
N THR A 182 1.37 -15.32 -19.41
CA THR A 182 2.53 -14.85 -18.63
C THR A 182 2.52 -15.40 -17.20
N ARG A 183 3.65 -15.26 -16.49
CA ARG A 183 3.73 -15.58 -15.05
C ARG A 183 2.89 -14.65 -14.16
N PHE A 184 2.36 -13.56 -14.71
CA PHE A 184 1.50 -12.61 -13.99
C PHE A 184 0.02 -12.99 -14.08
N ASP A 185 -0.32 -14.08 -14.78
CA ASP A 185 -1.70 -14.55 -14.86
C ASP A 185 -2.12 -15.20 -13.54
N PHE A 186 -2.80 -14.42 -12.71
CA PHE A 186 -3.42 -14.86 -11.46
C PHE A 186 -4.95 -14.86 -11.55
N ARG A 187 -5.54 -14.83 -12.75
CA ARG A 187 -7.01 -14.87 -12.92
C ARG A 187 -7.63 -16.17 -12.42
N SER A 188 -6.82 -17.20 -12.24
CA SER A 188 -7.17 -18.44 -11.53
C SER A 188 -6.18 -18.67 -10.40
N ALA A 189 -6.66 -19.21 -9.28
CA ALA A 189 -5.84 -19.48 -8.10
C ALA A 189 -4.63 -20.35 -8.45
N ARG A 190 -3.44 -19.90 -8.06
CA ARG A 190 -2.19 -20.64 -8.22
C ARG A 190 -1.14 -20.17 -7.22
N LYS A 191 -0.13 -21.00 -6.98
CA LYS A 191 1.00 -20.62 -6.12
C LYS A 191 1.66 -19.32 -6.58
N VAL A 192 1.90 -18.41 -5.64
CA VAL A 192 2.53 -17.11 -5.89
C VAL A 192 3.95 -17.31 -6.44
N GLY A 193 4.79 -18.07 -5.73
CA GLY A 193 6.22 -18.13 -5.97
C GLY A 193 6.94 -16.88 -5.46
N ALA A 194 7.95 -16.39 -6.19
CA ALA A 194 8.75 -15.23 -5.81
C ALA A 194 9.01 -14.29 -7.01
N GLY A 195 9.46 -13.06 -6.72
CA GLY A 195 9.95 -12.12 -7.73
C GLY A 195 8.85 -11.31 -8.41
N TYR A 196 7.99 -10.66 -7.62
CA TYR A 196 7.00 -9.71 -8.12
C TYR A 196 7.15 -8.38 -7.36
N ASP A 197 7.29 -7.30 -8.12
CA ASP A 197 7.12 -5.91 -7.67
C ASP A 197 6.45 -5.12 -8.81
N HIS A 198 5.23 -5.53 -9.17
CA HIS A 198 4.48 -4.98 -10.32
C HIS A 198 3.09 -4.58 -9.88
N ASN A 199 2.54 -3.55 -10.52
CA ASN A 199 1.14 -3.21 -10.38
C ASN A 199 0.29 -4.04 -11.35
N LEU A 200 -0.74 -4.70 -10.81
CA LEU A 200 -1.76 -5.44 -11.54
C LEU A 200 -3.01 -4.57 -11.62
N VAL A 201 -3.54 -4.42 -12.83
CA VAL A 201 -4.65 -3.51 -13.12
C VAL A 201 -5.96 -4.25 -12.89
N LEU A 202 -6.66 -3.91 -11.80
CA LEU A 202 -7.94 -4.53 -11.46
C LEU A 202 -8.98 -4.27 -12.55
N ASP A 203 -9.70 -5.31 -12.95
CA ASP A 203 -10.65 -5.27 -14.07
C ASP A 203 -11.90 -4.43 -13.76
N LYS A 204 -12.26 -4.33 -12.48
CA LYS A 204 -13.42 -3.58 -11.99
C LYS A 204 -13.34 -2.07 -12.19
N GLY A 205 -12.14 -1.51 -12.35
CA GLY A 205 -11.94 -0.06 -12.41
C GLY A 205 -12.39 0.68 -11.14
N LEU A 206 -12.94 1.88 -11.30
CA LEU A 206 -13.45 2.69 -10.21
C LEU A 206 -14.79 2.16 -9.71
N THR A 207 -14.92 2.00 -8.39
CA THR A 207 -16.11 1.47 -7.73
C THR A 207 -16.59 2.43 -6.64
N GLN A 208 -17.91 2.47 -6.41
CA GLN A 208 -18.52 3.31 -5.38
C GLN A 208 -18.36 2.72 -3.97
N THR A 209 -18.21 1.40 -3.89
CA THR A 209 -18.07 0.63 -2.65
C THR A 209 -16.91 -0.33 -2.78
N ALA A 210 -16.39 -0.80 -1.65
CA ALA A 210 -15.45 -1.92 -1.66
C ALA A 210 -16.11 -3.15 -2.31
N VAL A 211 -15.37 -3.77 -3.21
CA VAL A 211 -15.72 -5.05 -3.83
C VAL A 211 -14.46 -5.90 -3.85
N GLU A 212 -14.61 -7.22 -3.88
CA GLU A 212 -13.49 -8.14 -4.03
C GLU A 212 -12.64 -7.79 -5.27
N GLY A 213 -11.34 -8.05 -5.20
CA GLY A 213 -10.44 -7.95 -6.36
C GLY A 213 -9.44 -9.08 -6.45
N GLY A 214 -9.56 -10.06 -5.56
CA GLY A 214 -8.62 -11.16 -5.42
C GLY A 214 -8.69 -11.80 -4.04
N GLU A 215 -7.94 -12.87 -3.90
CA GLU A 215 -7.95 -13.77 -2.75
C GLU A 215 -6.55 -14.38 -2.59
N LEU A 216 -6.07 -14.41 -1.34
CA LEU A 216 -4.84 -15.09 -0.95
C LEU A 216 -5.22 -16.20 0.03
N HIS A 217 -4.71 -17.39 -0.22
CA HIS A 217 -5.03 -18.60 0.53
C HIS A 217 -3.77 -19.36 0.92
N ASP A 218 -3.72 -19.88 2.15
CA ASP A 218 -2.70 -20.83 2.61
C ASP A 218 -3.29 -22.25 2.58
N PRO A 219 -2.82 -23.14 1.68
CA PRO A 219 -3.44 -24.44 1.40
C PRO A 219 -3.39 -25.48 2.53
#